data_AF-A0A7V8YDD2-F1
#
_entry.id   AF-A0A7V8YDD2-F1
#
_cell.length_a   1.000
_cell.length_b   1.000
_cell.length_c   1.000
_cell.angle_alpha   90.00
_cell.angle_beta   90.00
_cell.angle_gamma   90.00
#
_symmetry.space_group_name_H-M   'P 1'
#
loop_
_entity.id
_entity.type
_entity.pdbx_description
1 polymer ?
#
loop_
_entity_poly.entity_id
_entity_poly.type
_entity_poly.pdbx_seq_one_letter_code
_entity_poly.pdbx_strand_id
1 'polypeptide(L)' 'GLKAARLAGGWLRVAQPGEQVRYILHVSTLDRVLVPYPSVDEAIVD' A
#
# COMPACT_ATOMS: atom_id res chain seq x y z
N GLY A 1 -10.68 -3.97 0.37
CA GLY A 1 -9.30 -4.05 0.86
C GLY A 1 -9.05 -3.05 1.98
N LEU A 2 -8.57 -1.85 1.65
CA LEU A 2 -8.10 -0.87 2.64
C LEU A 2 -9.13 -0.51 3.72
N LYS A 3 -10.36 -0.14 3.31
CA LYS A 3 -11.45 0.18 4.24
C LYS A 3 -11.74 -0.97 5.21
N ALA A 4 -11.79 -2.20 4.70
CA ALA A 4 -12.07 -3.38 5.51
C ALA A 4 -10.95 -3.66 6.52
N ALA A 5 -9.69 -3.60 6.09
CA ALA A 5 -8.54 -3.75 6.98
C ALA A 5 -8.57 -2.71 8.11
N ARG A 6 -8.84 -1.44 7.78
CA ARG A 6 -8.93 -0.37 8.77
C ARG A 6 -10.07 -0.57 9.76
N LEU A 7 -11.26 -0.99 9.30
CA LEU A 7 -12.41 -1.26 10.17
C LEU A 7 -12.16 -2.44 11.12
N ALA A 8 -11.33 -3.41 10.71
CA ALA A 8 -10.93 -4.54 11.54
C ALA A 8 -9.76 -4.20 12.50
N GLY A 9 -9.25 -2.97 12.50
CA GLY A 9 -8.07 -2.59 13.28
C GLY A 9 -6.76 -3.19 12.75
N GLY A 10 -6.77 -3.72 11.54
CA GLY A 10 -5.61 -4.33 10.89
C GLY A 10 -4.94 -3.42 9.86
N TRP A 11 -3.89 -3.96 9.24
CA TRP A 11 -3.07 -3.26 8.26
C TRP A 11 -3.27 -3.87 6.87
N LEU A 12 -3.21 -3.02 5.85
CA LEU A 12 -3.08 -3.43 4.45
C LEU A 12 -1.85 -2.72 3.89
N ARG A 13 -0.95 -3.47 3.27
CA ARG A 13 0.28 -2.96 2.65
C ARG A 13 0.43 -3.49 1.24
N VAL A 14 1.09 -2.71 0.38
CA VAL A 14 1.35 -3.06 -1.02
C VAL A 14 2.86 -3.20 -1.20
N ALA A 15 3.31 -4.41 -1.49
CA ALA A 15 4.72 -4.72 -1.76
C ALA A 15 4.96 -4.91 -3.26
N GLN A 16 6.10 -4.43 -3.74
CA GLN A 16 6.57 -4.56 -5.13
C GLN A 16 5.51 -4.20 -6.19
N PRO A 17 4.81 -3.05 -6.09
CA PRO A 17 3.84 -2.69 -7.11
C PRO A 17 4.51 -2.42 -8.45
N GLY A 18 3.92 -2.99 -9.51
CA GLY A 18 4.26 -2.65 -10.89
C GLY A 18 4.07 -1.17 -11.19
N GLU A 19 4.67 -0.70 -12.29
CA GLU A 19 4.70 0.72 -12.65
C GLU A 19 3.31 1.35 -12.77
N GLN A 20 2.37 0.64 -13.42
CA GLN A 20 0.98 1.10 -13.54
C GLN A 20 0.30 1.27 -12.18
N VAL A 21 0.54 0.36 -11.24
CA VAL A 21 -0.03 0.45 -9.88
C VAL A 21 0.57 1.63 -9.12
N ARG A 22 1.88 1.84 -9.24
CA ARG A 22 2.55 3.03 -8.67
C ARG A 22 1.98 4.33 -9.23
N TYR A 23 1.78 4.40 -10.54
CA TYR A 23 1.17 5.56 -11.18
C TYR A 23 -0.24 5.83 -10.64
N ILE A 24 -1.10 4.80 -10.56
CA ILE A 24 -2.46 4.92 -10.04
C ILE A 24 -2.46 5.40 -8.58
N LEU A 25 -1.61 4.84 -7.72
CA LEU A 25 -1.49 5.26 -6.32
C LEU A 25 -1.09 6.73 -6.20
N HIS A 26 -0.18 7.18 -7.07
CA HIS A 26 0.29 8.56 -7.08
C HIS A 26 -0.81 9.55 -7.54
N VAL A 27 -1.43 9.31 -8.70
CA VAL A 27 -2.45 10.25 -9.23
C VAL A 27 -3.73 10.28 -8.39
N SER A 28 -4.00 9.21 -7.63
CA SER A 28 -5.11 9.17 -6.66
C SER A 28 -4.73 9.72 -5.27
N THR A 29 -3.48 10.13 -5.06
CA THR A 29 -2.95 10.56 -3.76
C THR A 29 -3.05 9.48 -2.67
N LEU A 30 -3.32 8.23 -3.05
CA LEU A 30 -3.41 7.11 -2.12
C LEU A 30 -2.05 6.69 -1.57
N ASP A 31 -0.96 7.03 -2.25
CA ASP A 31 0.42 6.86 -1.78
C ASP A 31 0.70 7.52 -0.42
N ARG A 32 -0.08 8.54 -0.03
CA ARG A 32 0.01 9.17 1.31
C ARG A 32 -0.56 8.33 2.44
N VAL A 33 -1.47 7.40 2.13
CA VAL A 33 -2.17 6.58 3.13
C VAL A 33 -1.91 5.08 2.98
N LEU A 34 -1.53 4.65 1.77
CA LEU A 34 -1.17 3.29 1.41
C LEU A 34 0.20 3.34 0.74
N VAL A 35 1.23 3.46 1.59
CA VAL A 35 2.62 3.58 1.16
C VAL A 35 3.04 2.29 0.42
N PRO A 36 3.54 2.39 -0.81
CA PRO A 36 4.08 1.24 -1.53
C PRO A 36 5.49 0.91 -1.05
N TYR A 37 5.77 -0.37 -0.81
CA TYR A 37 7.09 -0.86 -0.42
C TYR A 37 7.78 -1.53 -1.62
N PRO A 38 9.12 -1.40 -1.75
CA PRO A 38 9.86 -1.98 -2.87
C PRO A 38 10.17 -3.48 -2.70
N SER A 39 9.89 -4.07 -1.52
CA SER A 39 10.01 -5.51 -1.25
C SER A 39 8.94 -5.97 -0.25
N VAL A 40 8.68 -7.29 -0.21
CA VAL A 40 7.79 -7.89 0.81
C VAL A 40 8.41 -7.76 2.20
N ASP A 41 9.72 -7.95 2.31
CA ASP A 41 10.45 -7.85 3.59
C ASP A 41 10.29 -6.45 4.21
N GLU A 42 10.43 -5.40 3.41
CA GLU A 42 10.23 -4.02 3.88
C GLU A 42 8.79 -3.74 4.32
N ALA A 43 7.80 -4.36 3.66
CA ALA A 43 6.40 -4.22 4.05
C ALA A 43 6.06 -4.91 5.39
N ILE A 44 6.84 -5.91 5.79
CA ILE A 44 6.61 -6.68 7.03
C ILE A 44 7.27 -5.98 8.23
N VAL A 45 8.41 -5.33 8.04
CA VAL A 45 9.21 -4.74 9.13
C VAL A 45 8.67 -3.39 9.63
N ASP A 46 7.98 -2.63 8.77
CA ASP A 46 7.30 -1.37 9.14
C ASP A 46 6.08 -1.59 10.05
#